data_AF-A0A920RJ33-F1
#
_entry.id   AF-A0A920RJ33-F1
#
_cell.length_a   1.000
_cell.length_b   1.000
_cell.length_c   1.000
_cell.angle_alpha   90.00
_cell.angle_beta   90.00
_cell.angle_gamma   90.00
#
_symmetry.space_group_name_H-M   'P 1'
#
loop_
_entity.id
_entity.type
_entity.pdbx_description
1 polymer ?
#
loop_
_entity_poly.entity_id
_entity_poly.type
_entity_poly.pdbx_seq_one_letter_code
_entity_poly.pdbx_strand_id
1 'polypeptide(L)'
;MIAMALAQDPDVLIADEPTNALDVRIQKQVLDLMKQQCESRGMSLVIITHDLGVISNYTDRIIIMYAGKIVEESTRLKLFDQPLHPYTQGLLDCLPKLGHSGERIPKDHRWATANSRATPFPGVQISPTMLFYRTGLYSGDNPPWCLSNGADLPVSIGKVSSDFPIMATLVETRGLTKQFSQGFFSSQKTTALEGVTISVESGETVGLVGESGSGKSTLALSIARLLQVDSGQIFFDGDDITGFTANQMRPLRKAFSLCSKIPIRHLIRE
;
A
#
# COMPACT_ATOMS: atom_id res chain seq x y z
N MET A 1 10.77 -7.32 16.88
CA MET A 1 9.68 -6.34 16.67
C MET A 1 8.32 -7.02 16.59
N ILE A 2 8.13 -8.01 15.71
CA ILE A 2 6.86 -8.75 15.57
C ILE A 2 6.33 -9.31 16.91
N ALA A 3 7.16 -9.97 17.71
CA ALA A 3 6.74 -10.48 19.02
C ALA A 3 6.25 -9.38 19.98
N MET A 4 6.87 -8.19 19.95
CA MET A 4 6.42 -7.04 20.75
C MET A 4 5.13 -6.45 20.21
N ALA A 5 4.96 -6.43 18.89
CA ALA A 5 3.77 -5.96 18.22
C ALA A 5 2.55 -6.84 18.56
N LEU A 6 2.74 -8.15 18.71
CA LEU A 6 1.70 -9.11 19.07
C LEU A 6 1.42 -9.21 20.58
N ALA A 7 2.33 -8.73 21.43
CA ALA A 7 2.25 -8.93 22.88
C ALA A 7 1.08 -8.24 23.58
N GLN A 8 0.41 -7.28 22.91
CA GLN A 8 -0.74 -6.55 23.47
C GLN A 8 -2.10 -7.04 22.95
N ASP A 9 -2.13 -8.16 22.21
CA ASP A 9 -3.35 -8.68 21.59
C ASP A 9 -4.14 -7.60 20.82
N PRO A 10 -3.52 -6.94 19.82
CA PRO A 10 -4.16 -5.83 19.13
C PRO A 10 -5.26 -6.33 18.18
N ASP A 11 -6.32 -5.55 17.99
CA ASP A 11 -7.40 -5.87 17.05
C ASP A 11 -6.90 -5.80 15.58
N VAL A 12 -5.96 -4.90 15.29
CA VAL A 12 -5.35 -4.74 13.98
C VAL A 12 -3.82 -4.65 14.05
N LEU A 13 -3.15 -5.52 13.29
CA LEU A 13 -1.71 -5.48 13.06
C LEU A 13 -1.41 -4.89 11.68
N ILE A 14 -0.68 -3.77 11.66
CA ILE A 14 -0.16 -3.16 10.43
C ILE A 14 1.31 -3.52 10.30
N ALA A 15 1.66 -4.22 9.24
CA ALA A 15 2.99 -4.73 8.97
C ALA A 15 3.58 -4.00 7.75
N ASP A 16 4.47 -3.04 8.00
CA ASP A 16 5.11 -2.20 6.99
C ASP A 16 6.47 -2.76 6.55
N GLU A 17 6.49 -3.40 5.38
CA GLU A 17 7.62 -4.15 4.84
C GLU A 17 8.25 -5.15 5.86
N PRO A 18 7.45 -6.04 6.47
CA PRO A 18 7.85 -6.82 7.64
C PRO A 18 9.00 -7.82 7.38
N THR A 19 9.19 -8.21 6.12
CA THR A 19 10.15 -9.23 5.69
C THR A 19 11.31 -8.67 4.87
N ASN A 20 11.35 -7.35 4.68
CA ASN A 20 12.42 -6.71 3.92
C ASN A 20 13.78 -6.94 4.61
N ALA A 21 14.81 -7.30 3.84
CA ALA A 21 16.15 -7.73 4.27
C ALA A 21 16.30 -9.17 4.79
N LEU A 22 15.28 -10.03 4.66
CA LEU A 22 15.38 -11.46 4.97
C LEU A 22 15.47 -12.32 3.69
N ASP A 23 16.08 -13.51 3.78
CA ASP A 23 16.07 -14.49 2.68
C ASP A 23 14.65 -15.00 2.40
N VAL A 24 14.33 -15.29 1.14
CA VAL A 24 12.98 -15.69 0.66
C VAL A 24 12.37 -16.81 1.51
N ARG A 25 13.16 -17.80 1.98
CA ARG A 25 12.64 -18.88 2.84
C ARG A 25 12.22 -18.37 4.21
N ILE A 26 13.03 -17.49 4.80
CA ILE A 26 12.74 -16.89 6.12
C ILE A 26 11.58 -15.91 6.01
N GLN A 27 11.49 -15.14 4.91
CA GLN A 27 10.34 -14.26 4.67
C GLN A 27 9.03 -15.05 4.73
N LYS A 28 8.97 -16.18 4.01
CA LYS A 28 7.82 -17.07 4.00
C LYS A 28 7.47 -17.55 5.41
N GLN A 29 8.45 -18.07 6.15
CA GLN A 29 8.25 -18.57 7.51
C GLN A 29 7.73 -17.47 8.46
N VAL A 30 8.26 -16.26 8.36
CA VAL A 30 7.81 -15.13 9.18
C VAL A 30 6.37 -14.75 8.85
N LEU A 31 6.00 -14.70 7.57
CA LEU A 31 4.63 -14.39 7.14
C LEU A 31 3.64 -15.49 7.52
N ASP A 32 4.03 -16.76 7.36
CA ASP A 32 3.24 -17.91 7.81
C ASP A 32 2.93 -17.79 9.31
N LEU A 33 3.95 -17.52 10.13
CA LEU A 33 3.79 -17.36 11.57
C LEU A 33 2.94 -16.13 11.93
N MET A 34 3.16 -14.99 11.27
CA MET A 34 2.38 -13.78 11.51
C MET A 34 0.89 -14.01 11.21
N LYS A 35 0.60 -14.60 10.05
CA LYS A 35 -0.76 -14.92 9.63
C LYS A 35 -1.42 -15.88 10.62
N GLN A 36 -0.75 -16.98 10.97
CA GLN A 36 -1.27 -17.94 11.93
C GLN A 36 -1.57 -17.30 13.30
N GLN A 37 -0.70 -16.41 13.78
CA GLN A 37 -0.95 -15.70 15.04
C GLN A 37 -2.16 -14.78 14.96
N CYS A 38 -2.32 -14.03 13.87
CA CYS A 38 -3.48 -13.16 13.67
C CYS A 38 -4.78 -13.98 13.58
N GLU A 39 -4.79 -15.04 12.77
CA GLU A 39 -5.94 -15.95 12.62
C GLU A 39 -6.34 -16.59 13.96
N SER A 40 -5.37 -17.10 14.73
CA SER A 40 -5.65 -17.75 16.02
C SER A 40 -6.27 -16.82 17.07
N ARG A 41 -6.08 -15.51 16.91
CA ARG A 41 -6.54 -14.46 17.83
C ARG A 41 -7.72 -13.66 17.28
N GLY A 42 -8.15 -13.93 16.04
CA GLY A 42 -9.20 -13.16 15.36
C GLY A 42 -8.78 -11.73 15.00
N MET A 43 -7.48 -11.47 14.84
CA MET A 43 -6.95 -10.15 14.55
C MET A 43 -6.96 -9.86 13.04
N SER A 44 -7.23 -8.62 12.65
CA SER A 44 -7.04 -8.17 11.28
C SER A 44 -5.56 -7.90 10.99
N LEU A 45 -5.11 -8.18 9.76
CA LEU A 45 -3.73 -8.02 9.34
C LEU A 45 -3.64 -7.16 8.07
N VAL A 46 -2.95 -6.03 8.15
CA VAL A 46 -2.63 -5.19 6.97
C VAL A 46 -1.16 -5.37 6.63
N ILE A 47 -0.88 -6.03 5.51
CA ILE A 47 0.49 -6.25 5.02
C ILE A 47 0.82 -5.22 3.95
N ILE A 48 1.84 -4.41 4.18
CA ILE A 48 2.33 -3.43 3.24
C ILE A 48 3.62 -3.93 2.63
N THR A 49 3.66 -3.98 1.31
CA THR A 49 4.83 -4.44 0.56
C THR A 49 4.86 -3.79 -0.81
N HIS A 50 5.96 -4.00 -1.53
CA HIS A 50 6.06 -3.74 -2.96
C HIS A 50 6.08 -5.05 -3.78
N ASP A 51 6.10 -6.21 -3.12
CA ASP A 51 6.19 -7.54 -3.75
C ASP A 51 4.83 -8.26 -3.75
N LEU A 52 4.17 -8.28 -4.92
CA LEU A 52 2.91 -9.01 -5.12
C LEU A 52 3.07 -10.53 -4.97
N GLY A 53 4.23 -11.08 -5.36
CA GLY A 53 4.48 -12.52 -5.32
C GLY A 53 4.48 -13.05 -3.91
N VAL A 54 5.09 -12.29 -2.99
CA VAL A 54 5.08 -12.63 -1.55
C VAL A 54 3.66 -12.63 -1.00
N ILE A 55 2.88 -11.55 -1.18
CA ILE A 55 1.55 -11.44 -0.54
C ILE A 55 0.43 -12.24 -1.20
N SER A 56 0.69 -12.78 -2.40
CA SER A 56 -0.26 -13.58 -3.19
C SER A 56 -0.83 -14.79 -2.48
N ASN A 57 -0.23 -15.26 -1.38
CA ASN A 57 -0.71 -16.42 -0.61
C ASN A 57 -1.17 -16.06 0.81
N TYR A 58 -0.95 -14.81 1.24
CA TYR A 58 -1.19 -14.39 2.62
C TYR A 58 -2.43 -13.53 2.79
N THR A 59 -2.86 -12.85 1.74
CA THR A 59 -3.92 -11.82 1.79
C THR A 59 -5.23 -12.35 1.23
N ASP A 60 -6.36 -11.85 1.71
CA ASP A 60 -7.69 -12.14 1.18
C ASP A 60 -8.03 -11.14 0.06
N ARG A 61 -7.71 -9.87 0.32
CA ARG A 61 -7.91 -8.73 -0.57
C ARG A 61 -6.61 -7.96 -0.79
N ILE A 62 -6.44 -7.42 -1.99
CA ILE A 62 -5.26 -6.64 -2.38
C ILE A 62 -5.72 -5.28 -2.89
N ILE A 63 -5.06 -4.24 -2.37
CA ILE A 63 -5.24 -2.84 -2.72
C ILE A 63 -3.94 -2.35 -3.34
N ILE A 64 -4.03 -1.86 -4.58
CA ILE A 64 -2.92 -1.30 -5.33
C ILE A 64 -2.95 0.22 -5.19
N MET A 65 -1.84 0.76 -4.67
CA MET A 65 -1.58 2.18 -4.54
C MET A 65 -0.60 2.67 -5.58
N TYR A 66 -0.96 3.78 -6.22
CA TYR A 66 -0.10 4.50 -7.12
C TYR A 66 -0.22 6.01 -6.87
N ALA A 67 0.91 6.69 -6.73
CA ALA A 67 0.97 8.15 -6.60
C ALA A 67 0.04 8.75 -5.51
N GLY A 68 -0.11 8.09 -4.37
CA GLY A 68 -0.97 8.55 -3.28
C GLY A 68 -2.46 8.25 -3.46
N LYS A 69 -2.84 7.50 -4.50
CA LYS A 69 -4.21 7.10 -4.80
C LYS A 69 -4.36 5.58 -4.79
N ILE A 70 -5.58 5.11 -4.54
CA ILE A 70 -5.96 3.73 -4.82
C ILE A 70 -6.29 3.64 -6.31
N VAL A 71 -5.63 2.74 -7.03
CA VAL A 71 -5.84 2.55 -8.47
C VAL A 71 -6.53 1.23 -8.80
N GLU A 72 -6.45 0.24 -7.91
CA GLU A 72 -7.18 -1.01 -8.05
C GLU A 72 -7.37 -1.65 -6.68
N GLU A 73 -8.53 -2.26 -6.47
CA GLU A 73 -8.84 -3.04 -5.29
C GLU A 73 -9.60 -4.29 -5.74
N SER A 74 -9.11 -5.46 -5.35
CA SER A 74 -9.72 -6.72 -5.77
C SER A 74 -9.37 -7.85 -4.81
N THR A 75 -10.15 -8.93 -4.86
CA THR A 75 -9.75 -10.18 -4.19
C THR A 75 -8.45 -10.68 -4.79
N ARG A 76 -7.63 -11.36 -3.99
CA ARG A 76 -6.41 -12.00 -4.45
C ARG A 76 -6.60 -12.85 -5.72
N LEU A 77 -7.66 -13.65 -5.79
CA LEU A 77 -7.91 -14.50 -6.97
C LEU A 77 -8.19 -13.67 -8.24
N LYS A 78 -9.11 -12.70 -8.14
CA LYS A 78 -9.49 -11.83 -9.27
C LYS A 78 -8.33 -10.93 -9.72
N LEU A 79 -7.51 -10.40 -8.80
CA LEU A 79 -6.38 -9.52 -9.15
C LEU A 79 -5.35 -10.24 -10.05
N PHE A 80 -5.03 -11.50 -9.75
CA PHE A 80 -4.03 -12.26 -10.50
C PHE A 80 -4.59 -12.89 -11.79
N ASP A 81 -5.89 -13.16 -11.85
CA ASP A 81 -6.55 -13.70 -13.05
C ASP A 81 -6.90 -12.60 -14.06
N GLN A 82 -7.47 -11.49 -13.58
CA GLN A 82 -8.03 -10.42 -14.39
C GLN A 82 -7.66 -9.04 -13.81
N PRO A 83 -6.37 -8.65 -13.87
CA PRO A 83 -5.94 -7.32 -13.46
C PRO A 83 -6.54 -6.25 -14.37
N LEU A 84 -7.27 -5.30 -13.78
CA LEU A 84 -8.02 -4.29 -14.54
C LEU A 84 -7.18 -3.06 -14.87
N HIS A 85 -6.29 -2.65 -13.96
CA HIS A 85 -5.50 -1.43 -14.14
C HIS A 85 -4.16 -1.74 -14.83
N PRO A 86 -3.72 -0.95 -15.85
CA PRO A 86 -2.47 -1.20 -16.57
C PRO A 86 -1.22 -1.19 -15.66
N TYR A 87 -1.23 -0.38 -14.60
CA TYR A 87 -0.19 -0.41 -13.57
C TYR A 87 -0.12 -1.77 -12.85
N THR A 88 -1.26 -2.34 -12.48
CA THR A 88 -1.35 -3.66 -11.83
C THR A 88 -0.85 -4.77 -12.76
N GLN A 89 -1.25 -4.70 -14.04
CA GLN A 89 -0.73 -5.59 -15.08
C GLN A 89 0.80 -5.52 -15.15
N GLY A 90 1.34 -4.31 -15.18
CA GLY A 90 2.78 -4.05 -15.13
C GLY A 90 3.46 -4.69 -13.91
N LEU A 91 2.91 -4.49 -12.71
CA LEU A 91 3.45 -5.11 -11.49
C LEU A 91 3.43 -6.63 -11.53
N LEU A 92 2.37 -7.24 -12.08
CA LEU A 92 2.24 -8.69 -12.22
C LEU A 92 3.20 -9.27 -13.26
N ASP A 93 3.42 -8.57 -14.37
CA ASP A 93 4.39 -8.97 -15.39
C ASP A 93 5.83 -8.98 -14.86
N CYS A 94 6.10 -8.20 -13.81
CA CYS A 94 7.38 -8.18 -13.11
C CYS A 94 7.61 -9.41 -12.23
N LEU A 95 6.57 -10.22 -11.95
CA LEU A 95 6.69 -11.36 -11.06
C LEU A 95 7.42 -12.53 -11.75
N PRO A 96 8.29 -13.25 -11.00
CA PRO A 96 8.91 -14.46 -11.52
C PRO A 96 7.84 -15.53 -11.79
N LYS A 97 7.63 -15.87 -13.06
CA LYS A 97 6.70 -16.94 -13.48
C LYS A 97 7.27 -18.31 -13.06
N LEU A 98 6.73 -18.91 -12.01
CA LEU A 98 7.06 -20.27 -11.58
C LEU A 98 6.56 -21.27 -12.64
N GLY A 99 7.46 -21.77 -13.49
CA GLY A 99 7.12 -22.77 -14.52
C GLY A 99 8.04 -22.81 -15.74
N HIS A 100 8.80 -21.74 -16.03
CA HIS A 100 9.76 -21.77 -17.14
C HIS A 100 11.14 -22.24 -16.66
N SER A 101 11.40 -23.53 -16.86
CA SER A 101 12.74 -24.10 -16.78
C SER A 101 13.61 -23.48 -17.89
N GLY A 102 14.53 -22.60 -17.52
CA GLY A 102 15.75 -22.34 -18.30
C GLY A 102 15.64 -21.59 -19.63
N GLU A 103 14.46 -21.10 -20.05
CA GLU A 103 14.42 -20.13 -21.15
C GLU A 103 14.83 -18.76 -20.63
N ARG A 104 16.02 -18.31 -21.08
CA ARG A 104 16.43 -16.91 -20.97
C ARG A 104 15.25 -16.05 -21.37
N ILE A 105 14.88 -15.11 -20.49
CA ILE A 105 14.00 -13.99 -20.81
C ILE A 105 14.37 -13.52 -22.23
N PRO A 106 13.43 -13.52 -23.20
CA PRO A 106 13.71 -13.07 -24.55
C PRO A 106 14.44 -11.71 -24.48
N LYS A 107 15.54 -11.54 -25.23
CA LYS A 107 16.38 -10.32 -25.18
C LYS A 107 15.62 -9.03 -25.55
N ASP A 108 14.41 -9.22 -26.04
CA ASP A 108 13.38 -8.31 -26.50
C ASP A 108 12.38 -7.92 -25.38
N HIS A 109 12.36 -8.62 -24.24
CA HIS A 109 11.72 -8.16 -22.99
C HIS A 109 12.62 -7.15 -22.25
N ARG A 110 12.84 -5.99 -22.89
CA ARG A 110 13.61 -4.84 -22.39
C ARG A 110 12.82 -3.95 -21.42
N TRP A 111 12.09 -4.51 -20.46
CA TRP A 111 11.31 -3.70 -19.50
C TRP A 111 12.12 -3.30 -18.25
N ALA A 112 13.26 -3.96 -17.98
CA ALA A 112 14.17 -3.67 -16.87
C ALA A 112 15.47 -2.94 -17.27
N THR A 113 15.64 -2.56 -18.54
CA THR A 113 16.69 -1.61 -18.93
C THR A 113 16.07 -0.24 -19.03
N ALA A 114 16.53 0.66 -18.16
CA ALA A 114 16.16 2.05 -18.05
C ALA A 114 16.56 2.92 -19.28
N ASN A 115 16.32 2.44 -20.50
CA ASN A 115 16.77 3.05 -21.76
C ASN A 115 15.79 2.93 -22.94
N SER A 116 14.53 2.50 -22.73
CA SER A 116 13.51 2.64 -23.78
C SER A 116 12.78 3.99 -23.63
N ARG A 117 12.98 4.88 -24.61
CA ARG A 117 12.44 6.24 -24.72
C ARG A 117 10.91 6.33 -24.89
N ALA A 118 10.14 5.38 -24.38
CA ALA A 118 8.68 5.33 -24.50
C ALA A 118 8.06 4.96 -23.15
N THR A 119 6.92 5.56 -22.84
CA THR A 119 6.14 5.37 -21.59
C THR A 119 5.99 3.90 -21.25
N PRO A 120 6.38 3.45 -20.03
CA PRO A 120 6.33 2.03 -19.67
C PRO A 120 4.90 1.48 -19.64
N PHE A 121 3.88 2.35 -19.55
CA PHE A 121 2.47 1.96 -19.55
C PHE A 121 1.63 2.91 -20.40
N PRO A 122 1.08 2.48 -21.55
CA PRO A 122 0.12 3.27 -22.31
C PRO A 122 -1.09 3.63 -21.44
N GLY A 123 -1.35 4.93 -21.25
CA GLY A 123 -2.52 5.42 -20.49
C GLY A 123 -2.34 5.61 -18.99
N VAL A 124 -1.15 5.38 -18.41
CA VAL A 124 -0.86 5.65 -16.99
C VAL A 124 0.07 6.85 -16.84
N GLN A 125 -0.38 7.89 -16.15
CA GLN A 125 0.45 9.07 -15.89
C GLN A 125 1.57 8.75 -14.90
N ILE A 126 2.80 9.12 -15.23
CA ILE A 126 3.95 8.93 -14.35
C ILE A 126 3.99 10.05 -13.31
N SER A 127 3.84 9.71 -12.03
CA SER A 127 3.91 10.70 -10.96
C SER A 127 5.34 11.23 -10.74
N PRO A 128 5.53 12.55 -10.50
CA PRO A 128 6.82 13.15 -10.13
C PRO A 128 7.43 12.58 -8.83
N THR A 129 6.63 11.91 -8.00
CA THR A 129 7.09 11.25 -6.76
C THR A 129 7.80 9.92 -7.01
N MET A 130 7.74 9.38 -8.23
CA MET A 130 8.33 8.10 -8.60
C MET A 130 9.86 8.20 -8.76
N LEU A 131 10.58 7.14 -8.36
CA LEU A 131 12.05 7.10 -8.43
C LEU A 131 12.59 7.29 -9.86
N PHE A 132 11.84 6.82 -10.87
CA PHE A 132 12.16 6.96 -12.29
C PHE A 132 12.20 8.43 -12.75
N TYR A 133 11.36 9.30 -12.17
CA TYR A 133 11.36 10.73 -12.45
C TYR A 133 12.56 11.44 -11.79
N ARG A 134 12.91 11.05 -10.56
CA ARG A 134 14.02 11.64 -9.80
C ARG A 134 15.42 11.28 -10.32
N THR A 135 15.57 10.16 -11.02
CA THR A 135 16.88 9.62 -11.41
C THR A 135 17.31 10.01 -12.83
N GLY A 136 16.51 10.80 -13.56
CA GLY A 136 16.85 11.21 -14.93
C GLY A 136 16.86 10.05 -15.94
N LEU A 137 16.28 8.89 -15.57
CA LEU A 137 16.12 7.72 -16.46
C LEU A 137 15.09 7.96 -17.57
N TYR A 138 14.51 9.16 -17.62
CA TYR A 138 13.56 9.61 -18.62
C TYR A 138 14.14 10.81 -19.38
N SER A 139 14.38 10.63 -20.68
CA SER A 139 14.97 11.65 -21.58
C SER A 139 14.15 11.79 -22.86
N GLY A 140 12.87 12.16 -22.71
CA GLY A 140 11.96 12.47 -23.81
C GLY A 140 10.87 13.44 -23.38
N ASP A 141 10.29 14.15 -24.34
CA ASP A 141 9.13 15.02 -24.10
C ASP A 141 7.97 14.20 -23.55
N ASN A 142 7.39 14.65 -22.43
CA ASN A 142 6.22 14.01 -21.84
C ASN A 142 5.07 14.03 -22.87
N PRO A 143 4.47 12.88 -23.22
CA PRO A 143 3.32 12.89 -24.10
C PRO A 143 2.15 13.66 -23.43
N PRO A 144 1.28 14.32 -24.21
CA PRO A 144 0.34 15.33 -23.72
C PRO A 144 -0.71 14.82 -22.71
N TRP A 145 -0.84 13.51 -22.55
CA TRP A 145 -1.71 12.87 -21.58
C TRP A 145 -1.04 12.61 -20.22
N CYS A 146 0.24 12.93 -20.04
CA CYS A 146 0.97 12.92 -18.75
C CYS A 146 0.76 14.20 -17.92
N LEU A 147 -0.15 15.10 -18.33
CA LEU A 147 -0.34 16.42 -17.73
C LEU A 147 -1.80 16.69 -17.29
N SER A 148 -2.63 15.67 -17.10
CA SER A 148 -3.99 15.87 -16.57
C SER A 148 -3.99 15.87 -15.04
N ASN A 149 -4.69 16.84 -14.44
CA ASN A 149 -4.71 17.15 -13.02
C ASN A 149 -5.51 16.12 -12.19
N GLY A 150 -5.25 14.82 -12.36
CA GLY A 150 -5.88 13.76 -11.54
C GLY A 150 -7.39 13.60 -11.70
N ALA A 151 -8.03 14.33 -12.63
CA ALA A 151 -9.47 14.27 -12.91
C ALA A 151 -9.87 13.12 -13.85
N ASP A 152 -8.91 12.55 -14.60
CA ASP A 152 -9.14 11.52 -15.62
C ASP A 152 -8.42 10.20 -15.27
N LEU A 153 -8.51 9.76 -14.01
CA LEU A 153 -8.15 8.39 -13.68
C LEU A 153 -9.26 7.46 -14.18
N PRO A 154 -8.99 6.54 -15.12
CA PRO A 154 -10.00 5.60 -15.53
C PRO A 154 -10.18 4.54 -14.43
N VAL A 155 -11.43 4.38 -14.02
CA VAL A 155 -11.98 3.30 -13.18
C VAL A 155 -11.64 3.39 -11.68
N SER A 156 -12.42 4.20 -10.95
CA SER A 156 -12.82 3.78 -9.60
C SER A 156 -13.64 2.50 -9.75
N ILE A 157 -13.03 1.34 -9.55
CA ILE A 157 -13.79 0.10 -9.43
C ILE A 157 -14.60 0.28 -8.14
N GLY A 158 -15.89 0.58 -8.30
CA GLY A 158 -16.81 0.69 -7.17
C GLY A 158 -16.71 -0.57 -6.32
N LYS A 159 -16.82 -0.39 -4.98
CA LYS A 159 -16.75 -1.44 -3.94
C LYS A 159 -16.96 -2.82 -4.55
N VAL A 160 -15.87 -3.58 -4.72
CA VAL A 160 -15.99 -4.99 -5.05
C VAL A 160 -16.80 -5.60 -3.91
N SER A 161 -18.03 -6.02 -4.20
CA SER A 161 -18.86 -6.73 -3.23
C SER A 161 -18.04 -7.92 -2.77
N SER A 162 -17.64 -7.91 -1.50
CA SER A 162 -16.90 -8.99 -0.89
C SER A 162 -17.79 -10.23 -0.95
N ASP A 163 -17.34 -11.26 -1.67
CA ASP A 163 -17.90 -12.61 -1.60
C ASP A 163 -17.57 -13.28 -0.24
N PHE A 164 -17.27 -12.48 0.80
CA PHE A 164 -16.85 -12.87 2.13
C PHE A 164 -17.99 -12.64 3.13
N PRO A 165 -18.12 -13.49 4.16
CA PRO A 165 -19.15 -13.30 5.19
C PRO A 165 -18.98 -11.91 5.82
N ILE A 166 -20.07 -11.13 5.82
CA ILE A 166 -20.14 -9.75 6.32
C ILE A 166 -19.67 -9.73 7.78
N MET A 167 -18.40 -9.43 8.01
CA MET A 167 -17.88 -9.06 9.31
C MET A 167 -17.97 -7.54 9.46
N ALA A 168 -18.03 -7.06 10.70
CA ALA A 168 -18.06 -5.61 10.95
C ALA A 168 -16.77 -4.95 10.44
N THR A 169 -16.91 -3.78 9.81
CA THR A 169 -15.77 -2.96 9.39
C THR A 169 -15.01 -2.48 10.63
N LEU A 170 -13.77 -2.94 10.79
CA LEU A 170 -12.93 -2.57 11.93
C LEU A 170 -12.22 -1.24 11.69
N VAL A 171 -11.69 -1.02 10.50
CA VAL A 171 -11.03 0.23 10.11
C VAL A 171 -11.63 0.71 8.80
N GLU A 172 -11.96 2.00 8.73
CA GLU A 172 -12.38 2.63 7.48
C GLU A 172 -11.71 3.99 7.33
N THR A 173 -11.25 4.31 6.13
CA THR A 173 -10.80 5.65 5.78
C THR A 173 -11.73 6.23 4.74
N ARG A 174 -12.04 7.53 4.82
CA ARG A 174 -12.89 8.22 3.84
C ARG A 174 -12.19 9.47 3.34
N GLY A 175 -11.80 9.48 2.06
CA GLY A 175 -11.24 10.64 1.39
C GLY A 175 -9.94 11.18 1.99
N LEU A 176 -9.09 10.31 2.56
CA LEU A 176 -7.88 10.76 3.25
C LEU A 176 -6.89 11.45 2.31
N THR A 177 -6.50 12.66 2.71
CA THR A 177 -5.50 13.45 1.99
C THR A 177 -4.38 13.85 2.93
N LYS A 178 -3.14 13.73 2.44
CA LYS A 178 -1.95 14.16 3.15
C LYS A 178 -0.94 14.78 2.19
N GLN A 179 -0.45 15.95 2.56
CA GLN A 179 0.61 16.69 1.88
C GLN A 179 1.75 16.95 2.86
N PHE A 180 2.97 16.88 2.35
CA PHE A 180 4.19 17.28 3.06
C PHE A 180 4.80 18.51 2.40
N SER A 181 5.21 19.48 3.20
CA SER A 181 5.95 20.66 2.72
C SER A 181 7.43 20.31 2.68
N GLN A 182 8.12 20.53 1.55
CA GLN A 182 9.57 20.26 1.48
C GLN A 182 10.38 21.36 2.18
N GLY A 183 10.49 21.30 3.51
CA GLY A 183 11.35 22.17 4.32
C GLY A 183 10.81 23.58 4.59
N PHE A 184 11.47 24.29 5.52
CA PHE A 184 11.03 25.59 6.06
C PHE A 184 10.95 26.74 5.06
N PHE A 185 11.60 26.63 3.89
CA PHE A 185 11.71 27.71 2.90
C PHE A 185 11.16 27.36 1.51
N SER A 186 10.61 26.17 1.29
CA SER A 186 10.04 25.79 -0.01
C SER A 186 8.52 25.87 -0.02
N SER A 187 7.97 26.49 -1.06
CA SER A 187 6.53 26.50 -1.34
C SER A 187 6.04 25.21 -2.01
N GLN A 188 6.95 24.28 -2.36
CA GLN A 188 6.57 23.02 -3.00
C GLN A 188 6.02 22.02 -1.99
N LYS A 189 4.73 21.71 -2.14
CA LYS A 189 4.04 20.65 -1.41
C LYS A 189 4.06 19.37 -2.24
N THR A 190 4.37 18.25 -1.59
CA THR A 190 4.28 16.91 -2.18
C THR A 190 3.07 16.20 -1.60
N THR A 191 2.12 15.82 -2.45
CA THR A 191 0.95 15.03 -2.04
C THR A 191 1.38 13.58 -1.83
N ALA A 192 1.19 13.06 -0.63
CA ALA A 192 1.48 11.68 -0.26
C ALA A 192 0.22 10.79 -0.28
N LEU A 193 -0.95 11.36 0.03
CA LEU A 193 -2.26 10.71 -0.09
C LEU A 193 -3.23 11.69 -0.73
N GLU A 194 -4.07 11.24 -1.66
CA GLU A 194 -5.06 12.05 -2.35
C GLU A 194 -6.41 11.31 -2.38
N GLY A 195 -7.32 11.69 -1.48
CA GLY A 195 -8.68 11.14 -1.45
C GLY A 195 -8.80 9.63 -1.13
N VAL A 196 -7.85 9.06 -0.38
CA VAL A 196 -7.75 7.61 -0.15
C VAL A 196 -8.89 7.09 0.74
N THR A 197 -9.67 6.15 0.19
CA THR A 197 -10.78 5.48 0.87
C THR A 197 -10.54 3.99 0.83
N ILE A 198 -10.33 3.37 1.98
CA ILE A 198 -10.16 1.92 2.12
C ILE A 198 -10.92 1.43 3.35
N SER A 199 -11.13 0.12 3.44
CA SER A 199 -11.71 -0.53 4.60
C SER A 199 -10.92 -1.79 4.94
N VAL A 200 -10.93 -2.17 6.20
CA VAL A 200 -10.42 -3.45 6.70
C VAL A 200 -11.49 -4.05 7.59
N GLU A 201 -11.93 -5.25 7.25
CA GLU A 201 -12.91 -6.00 8.01
C GLU A 201 -12.24 -6.71 9.20
N SER A 202 -13.01 -6.99 10.25
CA SER A 202 -12.53 -7.76 11.41
C SER A 202 -12.07 -9.17 10.98
N GLY A 203 -10.84 -9.55 11.33
CA GLY A 203 -10.22 -10.83 10.97
C GLY A 203 -9.71 -10.94 9.52
N GLU A 204 -9.88 -9.90 8.70
CA GLU A 204 -9.42 -9.89 7.31
C GLU A 204 -7.91 -9.66 7.22
N THR A 205 -7.26 -10.32 6.25
CA THR A 205 -5.90 -9.98 5.84
C THR A 205 -5.89 -9.18 4.54
N VAL A 206 -5.50 -7.91 4.61
CA VAL A 206 -5.43 -6.99 3.47
C VAL A 206 -3.99 -6.74 3.04
N GLY A 207 -3.71 -6.87 1.75
CA GLY A 207 -2.43 -6.50 1.14
C GLY A 207 -2.48 -5.09 0.56
N LEU A 208 -1.56 -4.22 0.94
CA LEU A 208 -1.38 -2.89 0.37
C LEU A 208 -0.09 -2.86 -0.45
N VAL A 209 -0.20 -2.73 -1.77
CA VAL A 209 0.93 -2.87 -2.69
C VAL A 209 1.10 -1.67 -3.60
N GLY A 210 2.34 -1.39 -3.94
CA GLY A 210 2.71 -0.31 -4.86
C GLY A 210 4.19 -0.01 -4.74
N GLU A 211 4.70 0.79 -5.66
CA GLU A 211 6.12 1.17 -5.69
C GLU A 211 6.56 2.02 -4.48
N SER A 212 7.87 2.12 -4.30
CA SER A 212 8.44 3.06 -3.33
C SER A 212 7.99 4.49 -3.63
N GLY A 213 7.49 5.20 -2.61
CA GLY A 213 6.94 6.55 -2.76
C GLY A 213 5.46 6.62 -3.18
N SER A 214 4.75 5.50 -3.30
CA SER A 214 3.31 5.52 -3.64
C SER A 214 2.37 5.93 -2.49
N GLY A 215 2.88 6.15 -1.27
CA GLY A 215 2.10 6.61 -0.11
C GLY A 215 1.70 5.51 0.90
N LYS A 216 2.11 4.25 0.70
CA LYS A 216 1.69 3.12 1.56
C LYS A 216 2.01 3.30 3.05
N SER A 217 3.28 3.60 3.39
CA SER A 217 3.68 3.82 4.78
C SER A 217 3.03 5.08 5.37
N THR A 218 2.77 6.10 4.54
CA THR A 218 2.01 7.30 4.96
C THR A 218 0.58 6.90 5.34
N LEU A 219 -0.11 6.10 4.52
CA LEU A 219 -1.44 5.58 4.81
C LEU A 219 -1.45 4.75 6.10
N ALA A 220 -0.47 3.86 6.28
CA ALA A 220 -0.28 3.04 7.47
C ALA A 220 -0.21 3.89 8.75
N LEU A 221 0.63 4.92 8.73
CA LEU A 221 0.84 5.81 9.87
C LEU A 221 -0.39 6.68 10.14
N SER A 222 -1.09 7.11 9.09
CA SER A 222 -2.35 7.84 9.22
C SER A 222 -3.42 6.98 9.89
N ILE A 223 -3.60 5.74 9.45
CA ILE A 223 -4.56 4.78 10.04
C ILE A 223 -4.22 4.49 11.51
N ALA A 224 -2.94 4.25 11.81
CA ALA A 224 -2.46 4.04 13.18
C ALA A 224 -2.52 5.31 14.06
N ARG A 225 -3.01 6.44 13.53
CA ARG A 225 -3.07 7.75 14.21
C ARG A 225 -1.71 8.22 14.74
N LEU A 226 -0.64 7.83 14.05
CA LEU A 226 0.72 8.29 14.29
C LEU A 226 1.09 9.49 13.40
N LEU A 227 0.32 9.73 12.33
CA LEU A 227 0.46 10.86 11.43
C LEU A 227 -0.89 11.59 11.27
N GLN A 228 -0.88 12.90 11.45
CA GLN A 228 -2.08 13.73 11.20
C GLN A 228 -2.31 13.89 9.71
N VAL A 229 -3.56 13.67 9.29
CA VAL A 229 -4.05 13.90 7.92
C VAL A 229 -4.51 15.34 7.77
N ASP A 230 -4.47 15.87 6.55
CA ASP A 230 -4.89 17.26 6.29
C ASP A 230 -6.39 17.36 6.02
N SER A 231 -6.98 16.31 5.44
CA SER A 231 -8.43 16.16 5.27
C SER A 231 -8.85 14.69 5.17
N GLY A 232 -10.16 14.46 5.24
CA GLY A 232 -10.77 13.13 5.27
C GLY A 232 -11.05 12.63 6.70
N GLN A 233 -11.55 11.41 6.79
CA GLN A 233 -11.96 10.80 8.06
C GLN A 233 -11.36 9.39 8.23
N ILE A 234 -11.13 9.01 9.49
CA ILE A 234 -10.67 7.70 9.92
C ILE A 234 -11.65 7.19 10.95
N PHE A 235 -12.24 6.03 10.68
CA PHE A 235 -13.14 5.33 11.58
C PHE A 235 -12.46 4.07 12.12
N PHE A 236 -12.67 3.79 13.40
CA PHE A 236 -12.29 2.54 14.04
C PHE A 236 -13.48 1.99 14.81
N ASP A 237 -13.87 0.76 14.51
CA ASP A 237 -15.06 0.09 15.07
C ASP A 237 -16.33 0.97 15.00
N GLY A 238 -16.47 1.70 13.89
CA GLY A 238 -17.59 2.64 13.65
C GLY A 238 -17.42 4.05 14.22
N ASP A 239 -16.49 4.28 15.15
CA ASP A 239 -16.25 5.60 15.76
C ASP A 239 -15.28 6.46 14.92
N ASP A 240 -15.60 7.73 14.68
CA ASP A 240 -14.69 8.68 14.02
C ASP A 240 -13.55 9.09 14.97
N ILE A 241 -12.34 8.58 14.70
CA ILE A 241 -11.14 8.81 15.51
C ILE A 241 -10.23 9.92 14.96
N THR A 242 -10.63 10.59 13.88
CA THR A 242 -9.81 11.57 13.15
C THR A 242 -9.33 12.71 14.06
N GLY A 243 -10.24 13.20 14.91
CA GLY A 243 -10.00 14.33 15.83
C GLY A 243 -9.55 13.91 17.23
N PHE A 244 -9.36 12.63 17.51
CA PHE A 244 -9.09 12.16 18.86
C PHE A 244 -7.76 12.73 19.39
N THR A 245 -7.81 13.27 20.60
CA THR A 245 -6.65 13.75 21.35
C THR A 245 -5.78 12.58 21.82
N ALA A 246 -4.56 12.86 22.28
CA ALA A 246 -3.65 11.84 22.80
C ALA A 246 -4.23 11.02 23.97
N ASN A 247 -5.11 11.64 24.78
CA ASN A 247 -5.80 10.96 25.88
C ASN A 247 -6.92 10.04 25.38
N GLN A 248 -7.70 10.49 24.39
CA GLN A 248 -8.74 9.68 23.75
C GLN A 248 -8.14 8.52 22.94
N MET A 249 -6.97 8.71 22.33
CA MET A 249 -6.25 7.64 21.64
C MET A 249 -5.61 6.64 22.60
N ARG A 250 -5.29 7.01 23.84
CA ARG A 250 -4.56 6.15 24.80
C ARG A 250 -5.19 4.76 24.99
N PRO A 251 -6.52 4.59 25.19
CA PRO A 251 -7.13 3.26 25.24
C PRO A 251 -7.01 2.51 23.91
N LEU A 252 -7.22 3.19 22.78
CA LEU A 252 -7.16 2.61 21.45
C LEU A 252 -5.75 2.20 21.01
N ARG A 253 -4.68 2.76 21.63
CA ARG A 253 -3.29 2.38 21.29
C ARG A 253 -2.98 0.90 21.49
N LYS A 254 -3.79 0.16 22.25
CA LYS A 254 -3.65 -1.29 22.39
C LYS A 254 -4.25 -2.05 21.21
N ALA A 255 -5.31 -1.50 20.61
CA ALA A 255 -5.99 -2.07 19.47
C ALA A 255 -5.17 -1.98 18.18
N PHE A 256 -4.30 -0.96 18.07
CA PHE A 256 -3.41 -0.78 16.93
C PHE A 256 -2.00 -1.25 17.26
N SER A 257 -1.43 -2.07 16.39
CA SER A 257 -0.01 -2.39 16.45
C SER A 257 0.65 -2.18 15.09
N LEU A 258 1.81 -1.52 15.10
CA LEU A 258 2.59 -1.23 13.89
C LEU A 258 3.96 -1.90 13.97
N CYS A 259 4.24 -2.76 13.01
CA CYS A 259 5.56 -3.32 12.77
C CYS A 259 6.17 -2.63 11.54
N SER A 260 7.01 -1.62 11.74
CA SER A 260 7.70 -0.91 10.64
C SER A 260 9.21 -0.91 10.84
N LYS A 261 9.94 -0.79 9.74
CA LYS A 261 11.41 -0.71 9.67
C LYS A 261 11.96 0.59 10.28
N ILE A 262 11.16 1.67 10.28
CA ILE A 262 11.60 2.99 10.72
C ILE A 262 11.20 3.18 12.19
N PRO A 263 12.13 3.53 13.10
CA PRO A 263 11.78 3.90 14.46
C PRO A 263 10.79 5.07 14.41
N ILE A 264 9.61 4.92 15.02
CA ILE A 264 8.53 5.93 15.06
C ILE A 264 9.07 7.35 15.36
N ARG A 265 10.13 7.45 16.16
CA ARG A 265 10.81 8.70 16.55
C ARG A 265 11.39 9.52 15.38
N HIS A 266 11.68 8.90 14.23
CA HIS A 266 12.18 9.59 13.03
C HIS A 266 11.06 10.03 12.08
N LEU A 267 9.83 9.54 12.25
CA LEU A 267 8.67 9.87 11.41
C LEU A 267 7.86 11.04 11.97
N ILE A 268 8.03 11.38 13.26
CA ILE A 268 7.26 12.43 13.96
C ILE A 268 8.05 13.74 14.13
N ARG A 269 9.31 13.80 13.66
CA ARG A 269 10.04 15.07 13.58
C ARG A 269 9.88 15.66 12.19
N GLU A 270 8.83 16.46 12.05
CA GLU A 270 8.74 17.66 11.20
C GLU A 270 7.52 18.49 11.60
#